data_AF-A0A948B7W6-F1
#
_entry.id   AF-A0A948B7W6-F1
#
_cell.length_a   1.000
_cell.length_b   1.000
_cell.length_c   1.000
_cell.angle_alpha   90.00
_cell.angle_beta   90.00
_cell.angle_gamma   90.00
#
_symmetry.space_group_name_H-M   'P 1'
#
loop_
_entity.id
_entity.type
_entity.pdbx_description
1 polymer ?
#
loop_
_entity_poly.entity_id
_entity_poly.type
_entity_poly.pdbx_seq_one_letter_code
_entity_poly.pdbx_strand_id
1 'polypeptide(L)'
;MTAGREGQKAWREGQSPGRELITPLNDRQSLRNDRQSLRSKRQSPRRLNLDREKTKNGLAQLVLTVVKLLHELLEKQAIRRIDGGGLTDEEIERLGFTLMRQSEEIAKIAREFGLEEDDLNLDLGPLGKLL
;
A
#
# COMPACT_ATOMS: atom_id res chain seq x y z
N MET A 1 62.54 -47.57 33.61
CA MET A 1 61.10 -47.60 33.91
C MET A 1 60.37 -47.11 32.67
N THR A 2 59.58 -48.02 32.07
CA THR A 2 58.42 -47.84 31.15
C THR A 2 58.37 -46.57 30.29
N ALA A 3 58.62 -46.61 28.98
CA ALA A 3 57.82 -47.22 27.89
C ALA A 3 56.47 -46.52 27.61
N GLY A 4 56.39 -45.95 26.41
CA GLY A 4 55.22 -45.44 25.70
C GLY A 4 55.75 -44.79 24.41
N ARG A 5 55.95 -45.49 23.28
CA ARG A 5 54.94 -45.99 22.30
C ARG A 5 53.75 -45.04 22.19
N GLU A 6 53.32 -44.56 21.04
CA GLU A 6 53.74 -44.63 19.64
C GLU A 6 52.80 -43.63 18.94
N GLY A 7 53.28 -42.86 17.98
CA GLY A 7 52.45 -41.89 17.27
C GLY A 7 53.20 -41.02 16.28
N GLN A 8 54.30 -41.53 15.72
CA GLN A 8 54.91 -40.97 14.52
C GLN A 8 54.20 -41.57 13.31
N LYS A 9 53.65 -40.73 12.44
CA LYS A 9 53.70 -40.91 10.97
C LYS A 9 53.73 -39.51 10.37
N ALA A 10 54.90 -39.14 9.83
CA ALA A 10 55.09 -38.93 8.39
C ALA A 10 54.26 -37.73 7.91
N TRP A 11 54.87 -36.61 7.52
CA TRP A 11 55.76 -36.55 6.36
C TRP A 11 57.00 -35.67 6.59
N ARG A 12 58.13 -36.23 6.17
CA ARG A 12 59.41 -35.56 5.93
C ARG A 12 59.30 -34.64 4.71
N GLU A 13 59.83 -33.43 4.90
CA GLU A 13 60.95 -32.89 4.11
C GLU A 13 60.71 -32.59 2.62
N GLY A 14 60.75 -31.30 2.28
CA GLY A 14 60.88 -30.87 0.88
C GLY A 14 60.57 -29.40 0.64
N GLN A 15 61.63 -28.59 0.58
CA GLN A 15 61.75 -27.39 -0.27
C GLN A 15 60.95 -26.13 0.10
N SER A 16 61.67 -25.13 0.63
CA SER A 16 61.51 -23.75 0.16
C SER A 16 62.14 -23.66 -1.23
N PRO A 17 61.51 -23.00 -2.23
CA PRO A 17 61.72 -21.56 -2.36
C PRO A 17 60.56 -20.75 -2.97
N GLY A 18 60.51 -19.46 -2.60
CA GLY A 18 60.05 -18.38 -3.49
C GLY A 18 58.56 -18.03 -3.48
N ARG A 19 58.22 -16.90 -2.83
CA ARG A 19 57.40 -15.84 -3.42
C ARG A 19 57.41 -14.58 -2.54
N GLU A 20 58.15 -13.57 -2.99
CA GLU A 20 57.77 -12.17 -2.79
C GLU A 20 56.35 -11.96 -3.32
N LEU A 21 55.54 -11.20 -2.58
CA LEU A 21 54.46 -10.32 -3.06
C LEU A 21 53.94 -9.63 -1.78
N ILE A 22 54.55 -8.51 -1.35
CA ILE A 22 54.13 -7.17 -1.78
C ILE A 22 52.62 -7.17 -1.92
N THR A 23 51.91 -6.56 -0.98
CA THR A 23 50.52 -6.17 -1.16
C THR A 23 50.40 -5.33 -2.44
N PRO A 24 49.52 -5.67 -3.39
CA PRO A 24 49.01 -4.62 -4.24
C PRO A 24 47.50 -4.74 -4.37
N LEU A 25 46.82 -3.71 -3.85
CA LEU A 25 45.91 -2.93 -4.68
C LEU A 25 44.89 -3.74 -5.50
N ASN A 26 44.01 -4.53 -4.87
CA ASN A 26 42.80 -5.00 -5.56
C ASN A 26 41.47 -4.77 -4.82
N ASP A 27 41.49 -4.07 -3.68
CA ASP A 27 40.27 -3.63 -2.97
C ASP A 27 39.57 -2.41 -3.61
N ARG A 28 39.69 -2.27 -4.93
CA ARG A 28 38.96 -1.23 -5.70
C ARG A 28 37.70 -1.77 -6.38
N GLN A 29 37.54 -3.08 -6.47
CA GLN A 29 36.35 -3.71 -7.07
C GLN A 29 35.22 -3.93 -6.07
N SER A 30 35.51 -4.25 -4.80
CA SER A 30 34.50 -4.40 -3.75
C SER A 30 33.78 -3.08 -3.43
N LEU A 31 34.54 -1.98 -3.32
CA LEU A 31 33.99 -0.63 -3.10
C LEU A 31 33.26 -0.04 -4.31
N ARG A 32 33.36 -0.67 -5.50
CA ARG A 32 32.57 -0.30 -6.68
C ARG A 32 31.20 -0.97 -6.70
N ASN A 33 31.07 -2.20 -6.20
CA ASN A 33 29.80 -2.92 -6.14
C ASN A 33 28.83 -2.31 -5.12
N ASP A 34 29.33 -1.80 -3.99
CA ASP A 34 28.49 -1.17 -2.96
C ASP A 34 27.88 0.16 -3.42
N ARG A 35 28.50 0.85 -4.38
CA ARG A 35 27.96 2.10 -4.94
C ARG A 35 26.91 1.85 -6.04
N GLN A 36 26.89 0.67 -6.64
CA GLN A 36 25.87 0.28 -7.63
C GLN A 36 24.56 -0.14 -6.94
N SER A 37 24.60 -0.78 -5.77
CA SER A 37 23.39 -1.18 -5.03
C SER A 37 22.59 0.03 -4.50
N LEU A 38 23.25 1.15 -4.21
CA LEU A 38 22.61 2.39 -3.77
C LEU A 38 22.04 3.24 -4.91
N ARG A 39 22.37 2.93 -6.17
CA ARG A 39 21.88 3.68 -7.35
C ARG A 39 20.67 3.04 -8.04
N SER A 40 20.35 1.77 -7.78
CA SER A 40 19.14 1.15 -8.36
C SER A 40 17.86 1.43 -7.54
N LYS A 41 17.96 2.18 -6.43
CA LYS A 41 16.81 2.69 -5.68
C LYS A 41 16.36 4.08 -6.14
N ARG A 42 16.82 4.52 -7.33
CA ARG A 42 16.18 5.59 -8.08
C ARG A 42 14.86 5.06 -8.59
N GLN A 43 13.84 5.21 -7.73
CA GLN A 43 12.43 5.42 -8.07
C GLN A 43 12.16 5.10 -9.53
N SER A 44 11.88 3.83 -9.79
CA SER A 44 11.10 3.47 -10.97
C SER A 44 9.91 4.44 -10.97
N PRO A 45 9.64 5.18 -12.06
CA PRO A 45 8.37 5.87 -12.15
C PRO A 45 7.34 4.79 -11.83
N ARG A 46 6.48 5.04 -10.84
CA ARG A 46 5.33 4.19 -10.57
C ARG A 46 4.49 4.24 -11.84
N ARG A 47 4.87 3.42 -12.83
CA ARG A 47 4.05 3.10 -13.98
C ARG A 47 2.92 2.35 -13.32
N LEU A 48 1.86 3.08 -13.04
CA LEU A 48 0.60 2.58 -12.53
C LEU A 48 0.22 1.50 -13.54
N ASN A 49 0.50 0.24 -13.20
CA ASN A 49 0.15 -0.90 -14.03
C ASN A 49 -1.34 -1.09 -13.82
N LEU A 50 -2.08 -0.23 -14.52
CA LEU A 50 -3.52 -0.15 -14.53
C LEU A 50 -4.02 -1.29 -15.41
N ASP A 51 -4.10 -2.47 -14.80
CA ASP A 51 -4.87 -3.58 -15.33
C ASP A 51 -6.27 -3.02 -15.67
N ARG A 52 -6.66 -3.03 -16.95
CA ARG A 52 -7.80 -2.22 -17.44
C ARG A 52 -9.09 -2.51 -16.67
N GLU A 53 -9.30 -3.76 -16.26
CA GLU A 53 -10.46 -4.17 -15.45
C GLU A 53 -10.32 -3.74 -13.98
N LYS A 54 -9.14 -3.89 -13.35
CA LYS A 54 -8.90 -3.39 -11.98
C LYS A 54 -9.02 -1.87 -11.88
N THR A 55 -8.67 -1.17 -12.95
CA THR A 55 -8.73 0.29 -13.05
C THR A 55 -10.16 0.80 -13.14
N LYS A 56 -11.00 0.12 -13.94
CA LYS A 56 -12.42 0.44 -14.05
C LYS A 56 -13.11 0.28 -12.70
N ASN A 57 -12.84 -0.82 -11.99
CA ASN A 57 -13.45 -1.09 -10.69
C ASN A 57 -12.94 -0.11 -9.62
N GLY A 58 -11.64 0.21 -9.61
CA GLY A 58 -11.09 1.20 -8.66
C GLY A 58 -11.58 2.63 -8.91
N LEU A 59 -11.81 3.02 -10.17
CA LEU A 59 -12.41 4.31 -10.48
C LEU A 59 -13.90 4.36 -10.09
N ALA A 60 -14.64 3.27 -10.33
CA ALA A 60 -16.04 3.15 -9.91
C ALA A 60 -16.16 3.28 -8.39
N GLN A 61 -15.30 2.58 -7.64
CA GLN A 61 -15.21 2.68 -6.18
C GLN A 61 -14.96 4.13 -5.74
N LEU A 62 -13.95 4.80 -6.30
CA LEU A 62 -13.65 6.19 -5.95
C LEU A 62 -14.84 7.13 -6.20
N VAL A 63 -15.48 7.02 -7.37
CA VAL A 63 -16.63 7.87 -7.70
C VAL A 63 -17.81 7.58 -6.77
N LEU A 64 -18.13 6.31 -6.54
CA LEU A 64 -19.21 5.91 -5.64
C LEU A 64 -18.95 6.35 -4.20
N THR A 65 -17.71 6.27 -3.73
CA THR A 65 -17.30 6.81 -2.42
C THR A 65 -17.54 8.32 -2.33
N VAL A 66 -17.17 9.10 -3.35
CA VAL A 66 -17.44 10.55 -3.37
C VAL A 66 -18.94 10.83 -3.37
N VAL A 67 -19.72 10.08 -4.16
CA VAL A 67 -21.17 10.22 -4.21
C VAL A 67 -21.81 9.88 -2.86
N LYS A 68 -21.36 8.80 -2.19
CA LYS A 68 -21.82 8.41 -0.84
C LYS A 68 -21.51 9.51 0.18
N LEU A 69 -20.31 10.07 0.16
CA LEU A 69 -19.95 11.21 1.01
C LEU A 69 -20.88 12.41 0.78
N LEU A 70 -21.15 12.76 -0.47
CA LEU A 70 -22.08 13.86 -0.77
C LEU A 70 -23.50 13.56 -0.26
N HIS A 71 -23.96 12.32 -0.37
CA HIS A 71 -25.25 11.89 0.18
C HIS A 71 -25.32 12.10 1.70
N GLU A 72 -24.33 11.63 2.46
CA GLU A 72 -24.28 11.83 3.92
C GLU A 72 -24.23 13.30 4.32
N LEU A 73 -23.51 14.13 3.55
CA LEU A 73 -23.49 15.57 3.77
C LEU A 73 -24.87 16.19 3.53
N LEU A 74 -25.57 15.78 2.48
CA LEU A 74 -26.93 16.24 2.20
C LEU A 74 -27.90 15.83 3.31
N GLU A 75 -27.78 14.62 3.85
CA GLU A 75 -28.58 14.18 5.01
C GLU A 75 -28.32 15.07 6.23
N LYS A 76 -27.05 15.32 6.56
CA LYS A 76 -26.70 16.22 7.67
C LYS A 76 -27.25 17.63 7.45
N GLN A 77 -27.21 18.16 6.24
CA GLN A 77 -27.82 19.46 5.95
C GLN A 77 -29.34 19.43 5.99
N ALA A 78 -29.98 18.34 5.55
CA ALA A 78 -31.41 18.15 5.64
C ALA A 78 -31.89 18.23 7.09
N ILE A 79 -31.22 17.50 7.99
CA ILE A 79 -31.50 17.55 9.44
C ILE A 79 -31.38 18.98 9.97
N ARG A 80 -30.27 19.66 9.68
CA ARG A 80 -30.07 21.07 10.12
C ARG A 80 -31.16 22.01 9.60
N ARG A 81 -31.69 21.76 8.40
CA ARG A 81 -32.73 22.59 7.79
C ARG A 81 -34.11 22.32 8.38
N ILE A 82 -34.37 21.05 8.74
CA ILE A 82 -35.56 20.63 9.49
C ILE A 82 -35.54 21.30 10.87
N ASP A 83 -34.43 21.17 11.61
CA ASP A 83 -34.26 21.79 12.94
C ASP A 83 -34.36 23.33 12.89
N GLY A 84 -33.97 23.92 11.76
CA GLY A 84 -34.08 25.36 11.51
C GLY A 84 -35.52 25.86 11.25
N GLY A 85 -36.51 24.96 11.15
CA GLY A 85 -37.92 25.32 10.98
C GLY A 85 -38.29 25.96 9.64
N GLY A 86 -37.42 25.85 8.63
CA GLY A 86 -37.59 26.50 7.32
C GLY A 86 -38.29 25.63 6.26
N LEU A 87 -38.92 24.53 6.66
CA LEU A 87 -39.58 23.57 5.78
C LEU A 87 -40.95 23.20 6.35
N THR A 88 -41.96 22.99 5.50
CA THR A 88 -43.26 22.42 5.92
C THR A 88 -43.17 20.91 6.08
N ASP A 89 -44.12 20.30 6.79
CA ASP A 89 -44.16 18.84 7.01
C ASP A 89 -44.14 18.05 5.69
N GLU A 90 -44.87 18.51 4.67
CA GLU A 90 -44.87 17.87 3.34
C GLU A 90 -43.53 18.03 2.61
N GLU A 91 -42.80 19.12 2.87
CA GLU A 91 -41.45 19.31 2.33
C GLU A 91 -40.44 18.40 3.01
N ILE A 92 -40.58 18.18 4.33
CA ILE A 92 -39.76 17.27 5.12
C ILE A 92 -39.95 15.84 4.63
N GLU A 93 -41.19 15.38 4.47
CA GLU A 93 -41.48 14.03 3.97
C GLU A 93 -40.90 13.81 2.57
N ARG A 94 -41.15 14.76 1.65
CA ARG A 94 -40.62 14.68 0.28
C ARG A 94 -39.10 14.66 0.24
N LEU A 95 -38.44 15.45 1.08
CA LEU A 95 -36.99 15.48 1.21
C LEU A 95 -36.45 14.13 1.71
N GLY A 96 -37.04 13.59 2.78
CA GLY A 96 -36.67 12.28 3.32
C GLY A 96 -36.84 11.17 2.29
N PHE A 97 -37.97 11.13 1.59
CA PHE A 97 -38.23 10.14 0.55
C PHE A 97 -37.23 10.24 -0.61
N THR A 98 -36.84 11.46 -0.98
CA THR A 98 -35.85 11.69 -2.04
C THR A 98 -34.48 11.16 -1.63
N LEU A 99 -34.03 11.45 -0.40
CA LEU A 99 -32.74 10.98 0.12
C LEU A 99 -32.72 9.46 0.24
N MET A 100 -33.80 8.84 0.72
CA MET A 100 -33.92 7.38 0.80
C MET A 100 -33.75 6.71 -0.57
N ARG A 101 -34.45 7.21 -1.60
CA ARG A 101 -34.34 6.67 -2.97
C ARG A 101 -32.96 6.88 -3.58
N GLN A 102 -32.30 7.99 -3.27
CA GLN A 102 -30.92 8.23 -3.68
C GLN A 102 -29.97 7.20 -3.05
N SER A 103 -30.12 6.94 -1.75
CA SER A 103 -29.34 5.94 -1.03
C SER A 103 -29.50 4.53 -1.63
N GLU A 104 -30.74 4.14 -1.92
CA GLU A 104 -31.06 2.86 -2.56
C GLU A 104 -30.39 2.70 -3.94
N GLU A 105 -30.41 3.76 -4.77
CA GLU A 105 -29.79 3.71 -6.10
C GLU A 105 -28.26 3.67 -6.00
N ILE A 106 -27.65 4.40 -5.05
CA ILE A 106 -26.20 4.31 -4.79
C ILE A 106 -25.83 2.87 -4.42
N ALA A 107 -26.57 2.26 -3.48
CA ALA A 107 -26.32 0.89 -3.05
C ALA A 107 -26.50 -0.12 -4.19
N LYS A 108 -27.49 0.09 -5.06
CA LYS A 108 -27.71 -0.73 -6.25
C LYS A 108 -26.55 -0.64 -7.23
N ILE A 109 -26.11 0.58 -7.57
CA ILE A 109 -24.98 0.77 -8.49
C ILE A 109 -23.70 0.18 -7.90
N ALA A 110 -23.46 0.34 -6.60
CA ALA A 110 -22.31 -0.28 -5.92
C ALA A 110 -22.28 -1.81 -6.10
N ARG A 111 -23.43 -2.47 -5.90
CA ARG A 111 -23.55 -3.92 -6.14
C ARG A 111 -23.30 -4.31 -7.59
N GLU A 112 -23.73 -3.50 -8.56
CA GLU A 112 -23.44 -3.75 -10.00
C GLU A 112 -21.94 -3.71 -10.31
N PHE A 113 -21.15 -2.96 -9.54
CA PHE A 113 -19.69 -2.93 -9.62
C PHE A 113 -19.01 -3.96 -8.71
N GLY A 114 -19.78 -4.80 -8.00
CA GLY A 114 -19.25 -5.80 -7.06
C GLY A 114 -18.59 -5.20 -5.83
N LEU A 115 -19.06 -4.02 -5.40
CA LEU A 115 -18.58 -3.33 -4.21
C LEU A 115 -19.56 -3.56 -3.05
N GLU A 116 -19.01 -3.82 -1.87
CA GLU A 116 -19.75 -3.83 -0.62
C GLU A 116 -19.82 -2.43 -0.02
N GLU A 117 -20.67 -2.24 0.98
CA GLU A 117 -20.82 -0.94 1.63
C GLU A 117 -19.53 -0.45 2.30
N ASP A 118 -18.77 -1.38 2.87
CA ASP A 118 -17.45 -1.15 3.48
C ASP A 118 -16.39 -0.72 2.47
N ASP A 119 -16.55 -1.09 1.19
CA ASP A 119 -15.62 -0.68 0.12
C ASP A 119 -15.77 0.81 -0.20
N LEU A 120 -16.92 1.42 0.13
CA LEU A 120 -17.15 2.83 -0.10
C LEU A 120 -16.65 3.72 1.03
N ASN A 121 -16.09 3.13 2.08
CA ASN A 121 -15.68 3.83 3.27
C ASN A 121 -14.36 4.60 3.05
N LEU A 122 -14.39 5.91 3.30
CA LEU A 122 -13.23 6.79 3.04
C LEU A 122 -12.57 7.21 4.35
N ASP A 123 -11.32 6.81 4.52
CA ASP A 123 -10.45 7.36 5.56
C ASP A 123 -9.80 8.65 5.04
N LEU A 124 -10.28 9.80 5.52
CA LEU A 124 -9.72 11.10 5.17
C LEU A 124 -8.53 11.48 6.06
N GLY A 125 -7.99 10.55 6.86
CA GLY A 125 -6.86 10.78 7.74
C GLY A 125 -7.18 11.84 8.82
N PRO A 126 -6.52 13.02 8.82
CA PRO A 126 -6.75 14.05 9.84
C PRO A 126 -8.16 14.66 9.81
N LEU A 127 -8.93 14.46 8.74
CA LEU A 127 -10.34 14.87 8.67
C LEU A 127 -11.31 13.80 9.22
N GLY A 128 -10.78 12.67 9.69
CA GLY A 128 -11.54 11.55 10.25
C GLY A 128 -11.87 10.45 9.22
N LYS A 129 -12.38 9.33 9.72
CA LYS A 129 -13.02 8.31 8.88
C LYS A 129 -14.48 8.68 8.70
N LEU A 130 -14.97 8.64 7.47
CA LEU A 130 -16.40 8.45 7.27
C LEU A 130 -16.65 6.96 7.48
N LEU A 131 -17.59 6.65 8.38
CA LEU A 131 -18.08 5.34 8.79
C LEU A 131 -19.58 5.50 9.00
#